data_AF-A0A3D2MNJ9-F1
#
_entry.id   AF-A0A3D2MNJ9-F1
#
_cell.length_a   1.000
_cell.length_b   1.000
_cell.length_c   1.000
_cell.angle_alpha   90.00
_cell.angle_beta   90.00
_cell.angle_gamma   90.00
#
_symmetry.space_group_name_H-M   'P 1'
#
loop_
_entity.id
_entity.type
_entity.pdbx_description
1 polymer ?
#
loop_
_entity_poly.entity_id
_entity_poly.type
_entity_poly.pdbx_seq_one_letter_code
_entity_poly.pdbx_strand_id
1 'polypeptide(L)'
;MSTPSTETGKDQEMPPQTPGSFHTQETVQQEKGFPQLPPQPPRSTRNRWFVVAAIGVVLVLILSIGAVVIAQWGQRSGGQVQPIPTAPRTTATATPGGTDITPTPPSGVTPGPQPGPAGVKDLAYWDAIIDTQSGVNKVESVSFANIMDTPALQALVTVRYTGADARLDVYVFNNIASAKPTQIFKLAGLVKGDASISHYNTVMTAEVDKNSTLNAGKSMANMTSDLFREFNWSSKAGTLVQTAFPGLFPDLTRYQAEADQLQVNQGHQPWK
;
A
#
# COMPACT_ATOMS: atom_id res chain seq x y z
N MET A 1 -60.02 41.69 4.33
CA MET A 1 -60.33 42.17 5.68
C MET A 1 -59.47 41.36 6.64
N SER A 2 -58.62 41.85 7.51
CA SER A 2 -57.92 43.12 7.73
C SER A 2 -56.76 42.73 8.65
N THR A 3 -55.60 43.33 8.48
CA THR A 3 -54.47 43.29 9.41
C THR A 3 -54.85 43.97 10.75
N PRO A 4 -54.04 43.81 11.82
CA PRO A 4 -53.05 44.86 12.06
C PRO A 4 -51.68 44.38 12.60
N SER A 5 -50.71 45.24 12.32
CA SER A 5 -49.31 45.29 12.76
C SER A 5 -49.16 45.83 14.20
N THR A 6 -48.03 45.52 14.86
CA THR A 6 -47.44 46.38 15.89
C THR A 6 -45.94 46.53 15.65
N GLU A 7 -45.52 47.78 15.61
CA GLU A 7 -44.21 48.34 15.29
C GLU A 7 -43.75 49.16 16.51
N THR A 8 -42.53 48.96 17.00
CA THR A 8 -41.70 49.91 17.79
C THR A 8 -40.29 49.29 17.90
N GLY A 9 -39.16 49.82 17.44
CA GLY A 9 -38.77 51.17 17.04
C GLY A 9 -37.99 51.86 18.17
N LYS A 10 -36.66 51.67 18.27
CA LYS A 10 -35.75 52.64 18.89
C LYS A 10 -34.34 52.59 18.27
N ASP A 11 -33.90 53.78 17.97
CA ASP A 11 -32.70 54.22 17.26
C ASP A 11 -31.43 54.06 18.10
N GLN A 12 -30.29 53.84 17.44
CA GLN A 12 -29.03 54.37 17.94
C GLN A 12 -28.07 54.77 16.81
N GLU A 13 -27.60 55.99 16.98
CA GLU A 13 -26.96 56.93 16.08
C GLU A 13 -25.41 56.72 16.06
N MET A 14 -24.82 56.66 14.86
CA MET A 14 -23.40 57.01 14.57
C MET A 14 -23.25 58.55 14.57
N PRO A 15 -22.05 59.22 14.60
CA PRO A 15 -20.74 58.90 13.96
C PRO A 15 -19.53 59.46 14.82
N PRO A 16 -18.28 59.80 14.36
CA PRO A 16 -17.73 59.87 12.99
C PRO A 16 -16.31 59.32 12.73
N GLN A 17 -16.00 59.34 11.43
CA GLN A 17 -14.75 59.01 10.76
C GLN A 17 -13.56 59.91 11.14
N THR A 18 -12.34 59.37 11.05
CA THR A 18 -11.17 60.13 10.59
C THR A 18 -10.22 59.25 9.76
N PRO A 19 -9.76 59.72 8.58
CA PRO A 19 -8.74 59.08 7.75
C PRO A 19 -7.34 59.72 7.97
N GLY A 20 -6.29 58.89 8.01
CA GLY A 20 -4.88 59.29 7.85
C GLY A 20 -4.16 58.14 7.12
N SER A 21 -3.62 58.24 5.91
CA SER A 21 -2.75 59.22 5.24
C SER A 21 -1.27 59.12 5.63
N PHE A 22 -0.47 58.70 4.64
CA PHE A 22 0.98 58.83 4.43
C PHE A 22 1.95 58.27 5.47
N HIS A 23 2.66 57.20 5.09
CA HIS A 23 4.12 57.23 5.10
C HIS A 23 4.69 56.45 3.92
N THR A 24 5.08 57.21 2.90
CA THR A 24 6.15 56.84 1.97
C THR A 24 7.45 56.82 2.77
N GLN A 25 8.13 55.68 2.79
CA GLN A 25 9.52 55.61 3.25
C GLN A 25 10.37 55.21 2.05
N GLU A 26 10.97 56.24 1.43
CA GLU A 26 12.15 56.08 0.59
C GLU A 26 13.29 55.56 1.48
N THR A 27 13.78 54.35 1.19
CA THR A 27 15.10 53.92 1.65
C THR A 27 16.03 53.92 0.45
N VAL A 28 16.90 54.91 0.46
CA VAL A 28 18.04 55.12 -0.42
C VAL A 28 19.02 53.94 -0.33
N GLN A 29 19.47 53.52 -1.51
CA GLN A 29 20.69 52.79 -1.87
C GLN A 29 21.56 52.17 -0.75
N GLN A 30 21.78 50.87 -0.86
CA GLN A 30 23.12 50.31 -0.68
C GLN A 30 23.39 49.26 -1.76
N GLU A 31 24.04 49.71 -2.83
CA GLU A 31 24.63 48.86 -3.87
C GLU A 31 25.78 48.06 -3.25
N LYS A 32 25.46 46.89 -2.71
CA LYS A 32 26.43 45.93 -2.22
C LYS A 32 26.86 45.07 -3.40
N GLY A 33 28.04 45.36 -3.92
CA GLY A 33 28.64 44.70 -5.08
C GLY A 33 28.51 43.19 -5.04
N PHE A 34 28.09 42.62 -6.17
CA PHE A 34 28.07 41.19 -6.40
C PHE A 34 29.49 40.62 -6.27
N PRO A 35 29.70 39.52 -5.52
CA PRO A 35 30.94 38.79 -5.59
C PRO A 35 31.09 38.20 -7.00
N GLN A 36 32.20 38.55 -7.64
CA GLN A 36 32.65 38.02 -8.92
C GLN A 36 32.67 36.49 -8.85
N LEU A 37 31.88 35.84 -9.73
CA LEU A 37 31.85 34.38 -9.85
C LEU A 37 33.26 33.86 -10.21
N PRO A 38 33.75 32.81 -9.54
CA PRO A 38 35.03 32.20 -9.88
C PRO A 38 34.99 31.66 -11.33
N PRO A 39 36.13 31.69 -12.05
CA PRO A 39 36.22 31.20 -13.42
C PRO A 39 35.80 29.72 -13.49
N GLN A 40 34.90 29.41 -14.43
CA GLN A 40 34.48 28.03 -14.68
C GLN A 40 35.69 27.17 -15.10
N PRO A 41 35.82 25.95 -14.54
CA PRO A 41 36.85 25.02 -14.96
C PRO A 41 36.62 24.55 -16.41
N PRO A 42 37.70 24.27 -17.17
CA PRO A 42 37.60 23.85 -18.56
C PRO A 42 36.79 22.56 -18.68
N ARG A 43 35.79 22.58 -19.58
CA ARG A 43 34.99 21.40 -19.95
C ARG A 43 35.91 20.27 -20.45
N SER A 44 36.03 19.23 -19.63
CA SER A 44 36.74 17.99 -19.92
C SER A 44 36.12 17.28 -21.13
N THR A 45 36.90 17.14 -22.20
CA THR A 45 36.58 16.39 -23.43
C THR A 45 36.73 14.86 -23.26
N ARG A 46 36.89 14.38 -22.02
CA ARG A 46 37.19 12.97 -21.69
C ARG A 46 35.98 12.02 -21.68
N ASN A 47 34.78 12.49 -22.05
CA ASN A 47 33.57 11.64 -22.07
C ASN A 47 33.30 10.94 -23.42
N ARG A 48 34.01 11.31 -24.51
CA ARG A 48 33.80 10.66 -25.82
C ARG A 48 34.36 9.24 -25.91
N TRP A 49 35.44 8.95 -25.18
CA TRP A 49 36.08 7.62 -25.21
C TRP A 49 35.29 6.53 -24.47
N PHE A 50 34.60 6.89 -23.38
CA PHE A 50 33.80 5.91 -22.61
C PHE A 50 32.56 5.44 -23.37
N VAL A 51 31.95 6.31 -24.18
CA VAL A 51 30.76 5.95 -24.98
C VAL A 51 31.11 4.96 -26.10
N VAL A 52 32.28 5.11 -26.74
CA VAL A 52 32.74 4.18 -27.79
C VAL A 52 33.07 2.80 -27.20
N ALA A 53 33.69 2.74 -26.02
CA ALA A 53 34.00 1.48 -25.35
C ALA A 53 32.73 0.73 -24.91
N ALA A 54 31.71 1.45 -24.41
CA ALA A 54 30.46 0.84 -23.97
C ALA A 54 29.66 0.21 -25.13
N ILE A 55 29.63 0.86 -26.31
CA ILE A 55 28.95 0.32 -27.50
C ILE A 55 29.64 -0.95 -28.01
N GLY A 56 30.97 -1.02 -27.94
CA GLY A 56 31.73 -2.22 -28.30
C GLY A 56 31.38 -3.43 -27.43
N VAL A 57 31.25 -3.25 -26.11
CA VAL A 57 30.91 -4.34 -25.19
C VAL A 57 29.49 -4.86 -25.43
N VAL A 58 28.53 -3.98 -25.70
CA VAL A 58 27.13 -4.38 -25.96
C VAL A 58 27.01 -5.18 -27.27
N LEU A 59 27.75 -4.81 -28.33
CA LEU A 59 27.75 -5.54 -29.59
C LEU A 59 28.34 -6.95 -29.47
N VAL A 60 29.39 -7.13 -28.66
CA VAL A 60 29.98 -8.45 -28.39
C VAL A 60 29.03 -9.35 -27.59
N LEU A 61 28.27 -8.77 -26.66
CA LEU A 61 27.27 -9.50 -25.85
C LEU A 61 26.06 -9.96 -26.68
N ILE A 62 25.59 -9.14 -27.62
CA ILE A 62 24.46 -9.52 -28.49
C ILE A 62 24.86 -10.65 -29.45
N LEU A 63 26.09 -10.66 -29.96
CA LEU A 63 26.58 -11.73 -30.84
C LEU A 63 26.82 -13.07 -30.12
N SER A 64 27.07 -13.06 -28.81
CA SER A 64 27.30 -14.29 -28.03
C SER A 64 26.00 -15.00 -27.60
N ILE A 65 24.87 -14.29 -27.51
CA ILE A 65 23.56 -14.90 -27.21
C ILE A 65 22.95 -15.60 -28.44
N GLY A 66 23.29 -15.17 -29.66
CA GLY A 66 22.80 -15.78 -30.90
C GLY A 66 23.30 -17.20 -31.21
N ALA A 67 24.34 -17.68 -30.52
CA ALA A 67 24.96 -18.98 -30.80
C ALA A 67 24.38 -20.16 -29.98
N VAL A 68 23.49 -19.92 -29.01
CA VAL A 68 22.99 -20.97 -28.08
C VAL A 68 21.59 -21.50 -28.46
N VAL A 69 20.88 -20.87 -29.41
CA VAL A 69 19.45 -21.16 -29.68
C VAL A 69 19.21 -22.16 -30.83
N ILE A 70 20.23 -22.62 -31.58
CA ILE A 70 20.02 -23.47 -32.78
C ILE A 70 20.26 -24.99 -32.51
N ALA A 71 20.59 -25.42 -31.30
CA ALA A 71 21.08 -26.79 -31.06
C ALA A 71 20.14 -27.77 -30.31
N GLN A 72 18.82 -27.57 -30.28
CA GLN A 72 17.93 -28.51 -29.55
C GLN A 72 16.59 -28.88 -30.22
N TRP A 73 16.49 -28.82 -31.54
CA TRP A 73 15.37 -29.43 -32.28
C TRP A 73 15.85 -30.68 -33.04
N GLY A 74 15.93 -31.80 -32.31
CA GLY A 74 16.24 -33.10 -32.89
C GLY A 74 15.91 -34.24 -31.92
N GLN A 75 14.92 -35.05 -32.30
CA GLN A 75 14.56 -36.37 -31.78
C GLN A 75 13.70 -36.43 -30.49
N ARG A 76 12.45 -36.88 -30.60
CA ARG A 76 12.09 -38.31 -30.53
C ARG A 76 10.59 -38.55 -30.75
N SER A 77 10.30 -39.33 -31.79
CA SER A 77 9.09 -40.14 -31.91
C SER A 77 9.15 -41.31 -30.93
N GLY A 78 8.02 -41.68 -30.31
CA GLY A 78 7.92 -42.94 -29.57
C GLY A 78 6.65 -43.09 -28.73
N GLY A 79 5.71 -43.90 -29.23
CA GLY A 79 4.85 -44.76 -28.42
C GLY A 79 3.65 -44.13 -27.72
N GLN A 80 2.48 -44.15 -28.38
CA GLN A 80 1.20 -44.16 -27.67
C GLN A 80 1.05 -45.47 -26.91
N VAL A 81 0.78 -45.38 -25.60
CA VAL A 81 0.04 -46.41 -24.86
C VAL A 81 -1.02 -45.69 -24.04
N GLN A 82 -2.28 -46.01 -24.34
CA GLN A 82 -3.47 -45.50 -23.68
C GLN A 82 -3.74 -46.34 -22.43
N PRO A 83 -3.76 -45.77 -21.21
CA PRO A 83 -4.26 -46.49 -20.05
C PRO A 83 -5.79 -46.40 -19.97
N ILE A 84 -6.39 -47.58 -19.80
CA ILE A 84 -7.78 -47.80 -19.37
C ILE A 84 -8.05 -47.09 -18.03
N PRO A 85 -9.22 -46.47 -17.82
CA PRO A 85 -9.57 -45.86 -16.53
C PRO A 85 -9.92 -46.96 -15.52
N THR A 86 -9.06 -47.18 -14.53
CA THR A 86 -9.41 -47.93 -13.32
C THR A 86 -9.55 -46.95 -12.16
N ALA A 87 -10.71 -46.97 -11.51
CA ALA A 87 -11.04 -46.10 -10.37
C ALA A 87 -9.95 -46.14 -9.28
N PRO A 88 -9.54 -45.01 -8.69
CA PRO A 88 -8.59 -45.02 -7.59
C PRO A 88 -9.28 -45.44 -6.29
N ARG A 89 -8.92 -46.64 -5.85
CA ARG A 89 -9.05 -47.11 -4.47
C ARG A 89 -8.08 -46.29 -3.61
N THR A 90 -8.62 -45.49 -2.68
CA THR A 90 -7.85 -44.75 -1.67
C THR A 90 -7.00 -45.70 -0.85
N THR A 91 -5.71 -45.75 -1.17
CA THR A 91 -4.68 -46.36 -0.32
C THR A 91 -3.71 -45.24 -0.01
N ALA A 92 -3.71 -44.79 1.24
CA ALA A 92 -2.87 -43.70 1.72
C ALA A 92 -1.39 -44.10 1.58
N THR A 93 -0.68 -43.46 0.64
CA THR A 93 0.77 -43.44 0.63
C THR A 93 1.22 -42.33 1.57
N ALA A 94 1.87 -42.71 2.66
CA ALA A 94 2.50 -41.77 3.59
C ALA A 94 3.65 -41.05 2.87
N THR A 95 3.49 -39.76 2.60
CA THR A 95 4.56 -38.87 2.15
C THR A 95 5.47 -38.54 3.35
N PRO A 96 6.81 -38.50 3.19
CA PRO A 96 7.73 -38.18 4.27
C PRO A 96 7.49 -36.78 4.84
N GLY A 97 7.55 -36.67 6.17
CA GLY A 97 7.18 -35.50 6.96
C GLY A 97 7.88 -34.19 6.57
N GLY A 98 7.15 -33.35 5.85
CA GLY A 98 7.21 -31.91 6.11
C GLY A 98 6.27 -31.65 7.28
N THR A 99 6.79 -31.21 8.43
CA THR A 99 5.95 -30.60 9.46
C THR A 99 5.26 -29.41 8.82
N ASP A 100 3.99 -29.61 8.47
CA ASP A 100 3.07 -28.52 8.19
C ASP A 100 2.95 -27.72 9.49
N ILE A 101 3.75 -26.66 9.59
CA ILE A 101 3.78 -25.74 10.74
C ILE A 101 2.62 -24.75 10.67
N THR A 102 1.53 -25.05 9.96
CA THR A 102 0.33 -24.22 9.96
C THR A 102 -0.08 -23.98 11.42
N PRO A 103 0.06 -22.75 11.93
CA PRO A 103 -0.22 -22.47 13.32
C PRO A 103 -1.70 -22.77 13.56
N THR A 104 -1.97 -23.67 14.52
CA THR A 104 -3.34 -23.94 14.91
C THR A 104 -3.87 -22.69 15.62
N PRO A 105 -4.97 -22.09 15.13
CA PRO A 105 -5.53 -20.91 15.77
C PRO A 105 -5.98 -21.24 17.21
N PRO A 106 -5.97 -20.27 18.13
CA PRO A 106 -6.53 -20.44 19.46
C PRO A 106 -8.00 -20.88 19.41
N SER A 107 -8.48 -21.51 20.48
CA SER A 107 -9.88 -21.93 20.56
C SER A 107 -10.84 -20.76 20.35
N GLY A 108 -11.81 -20.92 19.44
CA GLY A 108 -12.80 -19.90 19.10
C GLY A 108 -12.29 -18.80 18.17
N VAL A 109 -11.05 -18.87 17.68
CA VAL A 109 -10.50 -17.98 16.65
C VAL A 109 -10.72 -18.63 15.28
N THR A 110 -11.35 -17.90 14.37
CA THR A 110 -11.44 -18.34 12.96
C THR A 110 -10.34 -17.64 12.16
N PRO A 111 -9.52 -18.39 11.39
CA PRO A 111 -8.51 -17.78 10.52
C PRO A 111 -9.14 -16.95 9.39
N GLY A 112 -8.49 -15.84 9.05
CA GLY A 112 -8.78 -15.03 7.89
C GLY A 112 -9.92 -14.04 8.06
N PRO A 113 -10.22 -13.25 7.00
CA PRO A 113 -11.33 -12.31 6.99
C PRO A 113 -12.66 -12.95 7.40
N GLN A 114 -13.37 -12.30 8.31
CA GLN A 114 -14.66 -12.74 8.86
C GLN A 114 -15.79 -11.77 8.48
N PRO A 115 -17.05 -12.23 8.46
CA PRO A 115 -18.20 -11.34 8.35
C PRO A 115 -18.27 -10.37 9.53
N GLY A 116 -18.24 -9.08 9.26
CA GLY A 116 -18.48 -8.05 10.29
C GLY A 116 -19.93 -7.98 10.79
N PRO A 117 -20.15 -7.45 12.01
CA PRO A 117 -21.49 -7.16 12.53
C PRO A 117 -22.27 -6.17 11.66
N ALA A 118 -23.61 -6.23 11.70
CA ALA A 118 -24.46 -5.23 11.07
C ALA A 118 -24.22 -3.83 11.67
N GLY A 119 -24.31 -2.78 10.84
CA GLY A 119 -24.04 -1.40 11.23
C GLY A 119 -22.54 -1.04 11.27
N VAL A 120 -21.69 -1.93 11.79
CA VAL A 120 -20.23 -1.69 11.86
C VAL A 120 -19.56 -1.83 10.49
N LYS A 121 -20.19 -2.52 9.53
CA LYS A 121 -19.72 -2.60 8.13
C LYS A 121 -19.88 -1.29 7.35
N ASP A 122 -20.69 -0.35 7.83
CA ASP A 122 -20.93 0.91 7.13
C ASP A 122 -19.69 1.80 7.20
N LEU A 123 -19.26 2.35 6.06
CA LEU A 123 -18.10 3.23 6.02
C LEU A 123 -18.37 4.55 6.76
N ALA A 124 -19.62 5.04 6.74
CA ALA A 124 -20.00 6.28 7.41
C ALA A 124 -19.87 6.19 8.94
N TYR A 125 -20.04 4.99 9.51
CA TYR A 125 -19.78 4.73 10.93
C TYR A 125 -18.32 5.02 11.27
N TRP A 126 -17.39 4.60 10.42
CA TRP A 126 -15.95 4.77 10.63
C TRP A 126 -15.46 6.17 10.27
N ASP A 127 -16.05 6.82 9.27
CA ASP A 127 -15.75 8.21 8.93
C ASP A 127 -15.95 9.11 10.15
N ALA A 128 -17.03 8.89 10.92
CA ALA A 128 -17.30 9.62 12.15
C ALA A 128 -16.33 9.30 13.31
N ILE A 129 -15.88 8.05 13.42
CA ILE A 129 -14.93 7.63 14.47
C ILE A 129 -13.51 8.16 14.20
N ILE A 130 -13.09 8.13 12.94
CA ILE A 130 -11.75 8.57 12.52
C ILE A 130 -11.70 10.08 12.28
N ASP A 131 -12.86 10.74 12.14
CA ASP A 131 -13.00 12.16 11.82
C ASP A 131 -12.42 12.50 10.43
N THR A 132 -12.85 11.76 9.41
CA THR A 132 -12.45 12.03 8.02
C THR A 132 -13.09 13.32 7.51
N GLN A 133 -12.38 14.00 6.62
CA GLN A 133 -12.79 15.30 6.06
C GLN A 133 -13.16 15.15 4.58
N SER A 134 -14.40 15.52 4.26
CA SER A 134 -14.89 15.52 2.88
C SER A 134 -13.97 16.34 1.95
N GLY A 135 -13.62 15.75 0.82
CA GLY A 135 -12.69 16.35 -0.15
C GLY A 135 -11.21 16.26 0.22
N VAL A 136 -10.86 15.69 1.37
CA VAL A 136 -9.47 15.46 1.81
C VAL A 136 -9.18 13.97 1.94
N ASN A 137 -10.02 13.25 2.66
CA ASN A 137 -9.90 11.80 2.85
C ASN A 137 -11.27 11.18 3.13
N LYS A 138 -11.33 9.84 3.02
CA LYS A 138 -12.53 9.06 3.34
C LYS A 138 -12.12 7.65 3.74
N VAL A 139 -12.95 6.99 4.53
CA VAL A 139 -12.83 5.53 4.71
C VAL A 139 -13.04 4.88 3.34
N GLU A 140 -12.06 4.07 2.94
CA GLU A 140 -12.07 3.35 1.68
C GLU A 140 -12.60 1.93 1.86
N SER A 141 -12.19 1.26 2.93
CA SER A 141 -12.63 -0.10 3.21
C SER A 141 -12.62 -0.42 4.71
N VAL A 142 -13.44 -1.41 5.06
CA VAL A 142 -13.50 -2.00 6.39
C VAL A 142 -13.55 -3.50 6.24
N SER A 143 -12.65 -4.20 6.91
CA SER A 143 -12.64 -5.67 7.00
C SER A 143 -12.49 -6.11 8.45
N PHE A 144 -12.82 -7.37 8.74
CA PHE A 144 -12.90 -7.87 10.11
C PHE A 144 -12.17 -9.20 10.23
N ALA A 145 -11.54 -9.44 11.36
CA ALA A 145 -11.00 -10.76 11.72
C ALA A 145 -10.69 -10.84 13.22
N ASN A 146 -10.28 -12.02 13.66
CA ASN A 146 -9.78 -12.27 15.00
C ASN A 146 -8.29 -11.89 15.12
N ILE A 147 -7.95 -10.63 14.84
CA ILE A 147 -6.56 -10.12 14.77
C ILE A 147 -5.83 -10.25 16.11
N MET A 148 -6.53 -10.07 17.22
CA MET A 148 -5.94 -10.14 18.57
C MET A 148 -5.77 -11.57 19.10
N ASP A 149 -5.92 -12.60 18.27
CA ASP A 149 -5.89 -14.01 18.69
C ASP A 149 -6.93 -14.34 19.77
N THR A 150 -8.07 -13.63 19.75
CA THR A 150 -9.22 -13.89 20.61
C THR A 150 -10.49 -14.07 19.76
N PRO A 151 -11.55 -14.71 20.30
CA PRO A 151 -12.82 -14.85 19.57
C PRO A 151 -13.50 -13.51 19.21
N ALA A 152 -13.10 -12.40 19.84
CA ALA A 152 -13.62 -11.08 19.51
C ALA A 152 -13.07 -10.58 18.17
N LEU A 153 -13.93 -9.97 17.36
CA LEU A 153 -13.54 -9.36 16.09
C LEU A 153 -12.90 -7.99 16.29
N GLN A 154 -11.84 -7.74 15.53
CA GLN A 154 -11.26 -6.42 15.30
C GLN A 154 -11.59 -5.97 13.89
N ALA A 155 -11.59 -4.65 13.68
CA ALA A 155 -11.81 -4.04 12.38
C ALA A 155 -10.51 -3.47 11.85
N LEU A 156 -10.12 -3.89 10.64
CA LEU A 156 -9.12 -3.20 9.83
C LEU A 156 -9.85 -2.16 8.99
N VAL A 157 -9.52 -0.89 9.21
CA VAL A 157 -10.13 0.25 8.52
C VAL A 157 -9.06 0.96 7.72
N THR A 158 -9.32 1.19 6.43
CA THR A 158 -8.41 1.95 5.56
C THR A 158 -9.01 3.30 5.23
N VAL A 159 -8.20 4.35 5.29
CA VAL A 159 -8.59 5.73 4.94
C VAL A 159 -7.72 6.23 3.81
N ARG A 160 -8.35 6.61 2.71
CA ARG A 160 -7.67 7.07 1.50
C ARG A 160 -7.74 8.59 1.40
N TYR A 161 -6.59 9.21 1.16
CA TYR A 161 -6.51 10.64 0.87
C TYR A 161 -6.73 10.92 -0.61
N THR A 162 -7.38 12.03 -0.90
CA THR A 162 -7.48 12.58 -2.26
C THR A 162 -6.11 13.09 -2.69
N GLY A 163 -5.67 12.74 -3.91
CA GLY A 163 -4.40 13.21 -4.45
C GLY A 163 -3.76 12.19 -5.39
N ALA A 164 -2.75 12.62 -6.13
CA ALA A 164 -2.07 11.78 -7.12
C ALA A 164 -1.28 10.63 -6.49
N ASP A 165 -0.83 10.78 -5.24
CA ASP A 165 -0.11 9.75 -4.49
C ASP A 165 -1.05 8.80 -3.72
N ALA A 166 -2.36 9.07 -3.74
CA ALA A 166 -3.42 8.22 -3.21
C ALA A 166 -3.03 7.59 -1.87
N ARG A 167 -2.59 8.39 -0.89
CA ARG A 167 -2.05 7.86 0.37
C ARG A 167 -3.10 7.08 1.15
N LEU A 168 -2.67 5.99 1.78
CA LEU A 168 -3.49 5.18 2.68
C LEU A 168 -3.03 5.36 4.12
N ASP A 169 -3.97 5.58 5.02
CA ASP A 169 -3.81 5.30 6.44
C ASP A 169 -4.53 4.00 6.78
N VAL A 170 -3.93 3.21 7.64
CA VAL A 170 -4.39 1.89 8.07
C VAL A 170 -4.58 1.94 9.58
N TYR A 171 -5.77 1.55 10.04
CA TYR A 171 -6.15 1.52 11.44
C TYR A 171 -6.65 0.12 11.81
N VAL A 172 -6.34 -0.32 13.03
CA VAL A 172 -7.01 -1.49 13.62
C VAL A 172 -7.71 -1.08 14.90
N PHE A 173 -8.99 -1.43 14.99
CA PHE A 173 -9.83 -1.14 16.15
C PHE A 173 -10.29 -2.43 16.83
N ASN A 174 -10.32 -2.39 18.17
CA ASN A 174 -10.99 -3.36 19.03
C ASN A 174 -12.29 -2.76 19.58
N ASN A 175 -13.13 -3.60 20.20
CA ASN A 175 -14.42 -3.20 20.76
C ASN A 175 -15.32 -2.51 19.71
N ILE A 176 -15.36 -3.09 18.51
CA ILE A 176 -15.83 -2.44 17.28
C ILE A 176 -17.31 -2.03 17.26
N ALA A 177 -18.14 -2.62 18.13
CA ALA A 177 -19.55 -2.27 18.29
C ALA A 177 -19.80 -1.19 19.38
N SER A 178 -18.75 -0.79 20.10
CA SER A 178 -18.82 0.32 21.07
C SER A 178 -19.01 1.64 20.33
N ALA A 179 -19.72 2.60 20.95
CA ALA A 179 -19.76 3.98 20.45
C ALA A 179 -18.37 4.65 20.40
N LYS A 180 -17.38 4.08 21.11
CA LYS A 180 -15.99 4.51 21.09
C LYS A 180 -15.08 3.27 20.96
N PRO A 181 -14.87 2.74 19.75
CA PRO A 181 -13.93 1.64 19.53
C PRO A 181 -12.52 2.05 19.95
N THR A 182 -11.71 1.07 20.38
CA THR A 182 -10.35 1.32 20.85
C THR A 182 -9.37 1.12 19.70
N GLN A 183 -8.68 2.16 19.26
CA GLN A 183 -7.60 2.03 18.29
C GLN A 183 -6.42 1.27 18.92
N ILE A 184 -6.06 0.14 18.35
CA ILE A 184 -4.93 -0.69 18.83
C ILE A 184 -3.72 -0.64 17.91
N PHE A 185 -3.88 -0.16 16.68
CA PHE A 185 -2.79 0.02 15.72
C PHE A 185 -3.10 1.14 14.74
N LYS A 186 -2.05 1.83 14.29
CA LYS A 186 -2.10 2.81 13.21
C LYS A 186 -0.80 2.77 12.41
N LEU A 187 -0.92 2.73 11.09
CA LEU A 187 0.17 2.98 10.15
C LEU A 187 -0.33 3.97 9.10
N ALA A 188 0.37 5.08 8.93
CA ALA A 188 -0.14 6.21 8.14
C ALA A 188 0.77 6.56 6.97
N GLY A 189 0.19 7.15 5.93
CA GLY A 189 0.90 7.77 4.82
C GLY A 189 1.47 6.81 3.80
N LEU A 190 0.93 5.59 3.67
CA LEU A 190 1.40 4.61 2.69
C LEU A 190 1.14 5.13 1.27
N VAL A 191 2.20 5.33 0.50
CA VAL A 191 2.10 5.91 -0.85
C VAL A 191 1.55 4.87 -1.82
N LYS A 192 0.45 5.20 -2.52
CA LYS A 192 -0.34 4.25 -3.30
C LYS A 192 -0.60 2.96 -2.51
N GLY A 193 -0.85 3.14 -1.21
CA GLY A 193 -0.87 2.05 -0.25
C GLY A 193 -2.00 1.07 -0.49
N ASP A 194 -1.83 -0.15 0.00
CA ASP A 194 -2.90 -1.14 0.12
C ASP A 194 -2.78 -1.84 1.49
N ALA A 195 -3.88 -2.36 1.99
CA ALA A 195 -3.90 -3.13 3.22
C ALA A 195 -5.01 -4.18 3.20
N SER A 196 -4.69 -5.36 3.71
CA SER A 196 -5.63 -6.48 3.81
C SER A 196 -5.36 -7.32 5.05
N ILE A 197 -6.33 -8.18 5.38
CA ILE A 197 -6.16 -9.19 6.43
C ILE A 197 -5.74 -10.49 5.75
N SER A 198 -4.66 -11.09 6.23
CA SER A 198 -4.17 -12.38 5.75
C SER A 198 -5.07 -13.54 6.16
N HIS A 199 -4.85 -14.72 5.58
CA HIS A 199 -5.52 -15.95 6.03
C HIS A 199 -5.22 -16.30 7.51
N TYR A 200 -4.19 -15.70 8.10
CA TYR A 200 -3.73 -16.00 9.46
C TYR A 200 -3.98 -14.86 10.45
N ASN A 201 -4.98 -14.01 10.17
CA ASN A 201 -5.39 -12.90 11.04
C ASN A 201 -4.31 -11.83 11.26
N THR A 202 -3.30 -11.77 10.39
CA THR A 202 -2.30 -10.69 10.38
C THR A 202 -2.72 -9.57 9.43
N VAL A 203 -2.20 -8.36 9.66
CA VAL A 203 -2.43 -7.23 8.76
C VAL A 203 -1.28 -7.14 7.77
N MET A 204 -1.60 -7.23 6.49
CA MET A 204 -0.63 -7.07 5.41
C MET A 204 -0.79 -5.70 4.79
N THR A 205 0.33 -5.08 4.42
CA THR A 205 0.33 -3.78 3.75
C THR A 205 1.27 -3.79 2.56
N ALA A 206 0.93 -3.01 1.55
CA ALA A 206 1.78 -2.72 0.40
C ALA A 206 1.90 -1.20 0.24
N GLU A 207 3.05 -0.73 -0.20
CA GLU A 207 3.21 0.66 -0.63
C GLU A 207 4.32 0.80 -1.68
N VAL A 208 4.35 1.96 -2.32
CA VAL A 208 5.45 2.40 -3.17
C VAL A 208 6.58 2.93 -2.30
N ASP A 209 7.75 2.30 -2.39
CA ASP A 209 9.01 2.94 -2.01
C ASP A 209 9.51 3.77 -3.19
N LYS A 210 9.44 5.11 -3.06
CA LYS A 210 9.87 6.05 -4.12
C LYS A 210 11.37 5.97 -4.41
N ASN A 211 12.17 5.49 -3.46
CA ASN A 211 13.62 5.45 -3.55
C ASN A 211 14.13 4.07 -3.99
N SER A 212 13.24 3.10 -4.21
CA SER A 212 13.63 1.78 -4.66
C SER A 212 14.21 1.83 -6.07
N THR A 213 15.01 0.81 -6.42
CA THR A 213 15.52 0.63 -7.77
C THR A 213 14.41 0.46 -8.81
N LEU A 214 13.23 -0.05 -8.39
CA LEU A 214 12.08 -0.21 -9.27
C LEU A 214 11.38 1.11 -9.57
N ASN A 215 11.32 2.03 -8.60
CA ASN A 215 10.51 3.26 -8.70
C ASN A 215 11.33 4.53 -8.92
N ALA A 216 12.65 4.50 -8.70
CA ALA A 216 13.51 5.66 -8.88
C ALA A 216 13.38 6.27 -10.29
N GLY A 217 13.12 7.58 -10.35
CA GLY A 217 12.97 8.33 -11.59
C GLY A 217 11.64 8.16 -12.33
N LYS A 218 10.72 7.30 -11.85
CA LYS A 218 9.38 7.18 -12.42
C LYS A 218 8.47 8.32 -11.94
N SER A 219 7.47 8.67 -12.74
CA SER A 219 6.37 9.53 -12.28
C SER A 219 5.43 8.74 -11.36
N MET A 220 4.69 9.44 -10.49
CA MET A 220 3.77 8.81 -9.52
C MET A 220 2.77 7.84 -10.16
N ALA A 221 2.26 8.18 -11.35
CA ALA A 221 1.33 7.33 -12.10
C ALA A 221 1.94 5.96 -12.45
N ASN A 222 3.25 5.92 -12.72
CA ASN A 222 3.97 4.74 -13.19
C ASN A 222 4.70 3.98 -12.06
N MET A 223 4.64 4.46 -10.83
CA MET A 223 5.19 3.76 -9.67
C MET A 223 4.31 2.57 -9.29
N THR A 224 4.96 1.50 -8.84
CA THR A 224 4.34 0.22 -8.46
C THR A 224 4.73 -0.14 -7.04
N SER A 225 3.81 -0.71 -6.26
CA SER A 225 4.09 -1.13 -4.89
C SER A 225 5.17 -2.20 -4.85
N ASP A 226 6.14 -2.01 -3.97
CA ASP A 226 7.33 -2.86 -3.84
C ASP A 226 7.86 -2.95 -2.41
N LEU A 227 7.25 -2.21 -1.48
CA LEU A 227 7.48 -2.33 -0.06
C LEU A 227 6.27 -3.00 0.59
N PHE A 228 6.43 -4.27 0.96
CA PHE A 228 5.41 -5.09 1.58
C PHE A 228 5.78 -5.40 3.03
N ARG A 229 4.80 -5.31 3.93
CA ARG A 229 4.98 -5.61 5.36
C ARG A 229 3.83 -6.42 5.90
N GLU A 230 4.12 -7.26 6.87
CA GLU A 230 3.14 -8.01 7.64
C GLU A 230 3.24 -7.59 9.12
N PHE A 231 2.10 -7.43 9.76
CA PHE A 231 2.01 -7.07 11.17
C PHE A 231 1.14 -8.09 11.92
N ASN A 232 1.66 -8.63 13.01
CA ASN A 232 0.96 -9.58 13.85
C ASN A 232 0.69 -8.98 15.23
N TRP A 233 -0.39 -9.39 15.88
CA TRP A 233 -0.71 -8.97 17.23
C TRP A 233 0.37 -9.43 18.22
N SER A 234 0.75 -8.53 19.12
CA SER A 234 1.61 -8.85 20.27
C SER A 234 0.90 -8.46 21.55
N SER A 235 0.42 -9.44 22.31
CA SER A 235 -0.18 -9.22 23.63
C SER A 235 0.80 -8.52 24.59
N LYS A 236 2.10 -8.77 24.46
CA LYS A 236 3.15 -8.11 25.24
C LYS A 236 3.28 -6.62 24.89
N ALA A 237 3.20 -6.26 23.61
CA ALA A 237 3.31 -4.88 23.17
C ALA A 237 1.96 -4.12 23.24
N GLY A 238 0.84 -4.84 23.33
CA GLY A 238 -0.50 -4.27 23.29
C GLY A 238 -0.86 -3.65 21.94
N THR A 239 -0.17 -4.04 20.87
CA THR A 239 -0.35 -3.51 19.50
C THR A 239 0.10 -4.54 18.47
N LEU A 240 -0.11 -4.25 17.19
CA LEU A 240 0.46 -5.03 16.10
C LEU A 240 1.92 -4.64 15.89
N VAL A 241 2.78 -5.64 15.78
CA VAL A 241 4.22 -5.50 15.53
C VAL A 241 4.56 -6.08 14.17
N GLN A 242 5.50 -5.45 13.46
CA GLN A 242 5.94 -5.98 12.19
C GLN A 242 6.59 -7.35 12.40
N THR A 243 6.16 -8.34 11.61
CA THR A 243 6.73 -9.68 11.61
C THR A 243 7.39 -9.97 10.27
N ALA A 244 8.38 -10.87 10.29
CA ALA A 244 8.97 -11.38 9.08
C ALA A 244 8.13 -12.55 8.54
N PHE A 245 7.87 -12.53 7.24
CA PHE A 245 7.38 -13.70 6.53
C PHE A 245 8.58 -14.56 6.13
N PRO A 246 8.59 -15.88 6.43
CA PRO A 246 9.64 -16.79 5.97
C PRO A 246 9.45 -17.09 4.48
N GLY A 247 9.59 -16.07 3.64
CA GLY A 247 9.36 -16.16 2.20
C GLY A 247 10.34 -17.10 1.51
N LEU A 248 9.83 -17.81 0.50
CA LEU A 248 10.61 -18.62 -0.42
C LEU A 248 10.32 -18.13 -1.83
N PHE A 249 11.37 -17.91 -2.61
CA PHE A 249 11.24 -17.42 -3.98
C PHE A 249 10.23 -18.27 -4.80
N PRO A 250 9.31 -17.63 -5.56
CA PRO A 250 9.28 -16.20 -5.90
C PRO A 250 8.65 -15.30 -4.83
N ASP A 251 7.88 -15.85 -3.88
CA ASP A 251 7.14 -15.09 -2.89
C ASP A 251 7.98 -14.79 -1.65
N LEU A 252 8.52 -13.59 -1.60
CA LEU A 252 9.31 -13.13 -0.46
C LEU A 252 8.44 -12.57 0.67
N THR A 253 7.16 -12.30 0.42
CA THR A 253 6.21 -11.77 1.39
C THR A 253 4.87 -12.50 1.36
N ARG A 254 4.18 -12.52 2.49
CA ARG A 254 2.83 -13.11 2.58
C ARG A 254 1.84 -12.42 1.66
N TYR A 255 1.99 -11.10 1.51
CA TYR A 255 1.16 -10.30 0.63
C TYR A 255 1.19 -10.84 -0.80
N GLN A 256 2.40 -11.12 -1.32
CA GLN A 256 2.58 -11.68 -2.66
C GLN A 256 2.04 -13.10 -2.74
N ALA A 257 2.41 -13.96 -1.79
CA ALA A 257 1.97 -15.35 -1.75
C ALA A 257 0.44 -15.49 -1.76
N GLU A 258 -0.28 -14.68 -0.97
CA GLU A 258 -1.74 -14.75 -0.92
C GLU A 258 -2.41 -14.11 -2.14
N ALA A 259 -1.82 -13.07 -2.72
CA ALA A 259 -2.29 -12.49 -3.98
C ALA A 259 -2.16 -13.49 -5.15
N ASP A 260 -1.04 -14.18 -5.25
CA ASP A 260 -0.79 -15.20 -6.28
C ASP A 260 -1.70 -16.41 -6.06
N GLN A 261 -1.86 -16.87 -4.81
CA GLN A 261 -2.81 -17.94 -4.49
C GLN A 261 -4.25 -17.58 -4.89
N LEU A 262 -4.66 -16.32 -4.73
CA LEU A 262 -5.98 -15.85 -5.15
C LEU A 262 -6.14 -15.94 -6.68
N GLN A 263 -5.11 -15.57 -7.45
CA GLN A 263 -5.13 -15.70 -8.91
C GLN A 263 -5.25 -17.17 -9.33
N VAL A 264 -4.53 -18.06 -8.65
CA VAL A 264 -4.59 -19.51 -8.87
C VAL A 264 -5.97 -20.06 -8.59
N ASN A 265 -6.59 -19.63 -7.49
CA ASN A 265 -7.96 -20.00 -7.15
C ASN A 265 -8.98 -19.50 -8.18
N GLN A 266 -8.66 -18.44 -8.92
CA GLN A 266 -9.45 -17.93 -10.05
C GLN A 266 -9.12 -18.62 -11.39
N GLY A 267 -8.29 -19.66 -11.37
CA GLY A 267 -7.94 -20.45 -12.55
C GLY A 267 -6.73 -19.94 -13.34
N HIS A 268 -6.02 -18.93 -12.85
CA HIS A 268 -4.75 -18.51 -13.44
C HIS A 268 -3.65 -19.50 -13.07
N GLN A 269 -3.04 -20.18 -14.04
CA GLN A 269 -1.99 -21.18 -13.79
C GLN A 269 -0.71 -20.75 -14.52
N PRO A 270 0.09 -19.81 -13.98
CA PRO A 270 1.26 -19.27 -14.68
C PRO A 270 2.37 -20.31 -14.90
N TRP A 271 2.29 -21.48 -14.26
CA TRP A 271 3.18 -22.62 -14.43
C TRP A 271 2.68 -23.69 -15.43
N LYS A 272 1.55 -23.47 -16.10
CA LYS A 272 1.05 -24.31 -17.20
C LYS A 272 1.07 -23.55 -18.51
#